data_AF-A0A397SKF8-F1
#
_entry.id   AF-A0A397SKF8-F1
#
_cell.length_a   1.000
_cell.length_b   1.000
_cell.length_c   1.000
_cell.angle_alpha   90.00
_cell.angle_beta   90.00
_cell.angle_gamma   90.00
#
_symmetry.space_group_name_H-M   'P 1'
#
loop_
_entity.id
_entity.type
_entity.pdbx_description
1 polymer ?
#
loop_
_entity_poly.entity_id
_entity_poly.type
_entity_poly.pdbx_seq_one_letter_code
_entity_poly.pdbx_strand_id
1 'polypeptide(L)'
;EIEIRIEAKSSRQNLYSRIQDILAGLTAGRCIIYCSGPNSCQELFDSLHKNLPALSFGLYHGELDGEQRKIAMKNWKTGVIKIMIATNSFGMGINAPDVYLIIHATIPLSMTNLIQEIERAGCDGTRSKSIIFYSKNDV
;
A
#
# COMPACT_ATOMS: atom_id res chain seq x y z
N GLU A 1 -17.74 2.54 6.20
CA GLU A 1 -17.78 1.06 6.06
C GLU A 1 -16.62 0.64 5.17
N ILE A 2 -15.83 -0.33 5.61
CA ILE A 2 -14.65 -0.81 4.88
C ILE A 2 -14.98 -2.15 4.23
N GLU A 3 -14.89 -2.22 2.90
CA GLU A 3 -15.06 -3.46 2.16
C GLU A 3 -13.75 -4.24 2.15
N ILE A 4 -13.74 -5.45 2.72
CA ILE A 4 -12.56 -6.34 2.74
C ILE A 4 -12.71 -7.41 1.65
N ARG A 5 -11.69 -7.56 0.81
CA ARG A 5 -11.59 -8.61 -0.21
C ARG A 5 -10.31 -9.40 -0.03
N ILE A 6 -10.40 -10.71 -0.26
CA ILE A 6 -9.26 -11.62 -0.21
C ILE A 6 -9.09 -12.21 -1.60
N GLU A 7 -7.89 -12.08 -2.18
CA GLU A 7 -7.56 -12.58 -3.51
C GLU A 7 -6.36 -13.53 -3.43
N ALA A 8 -6.43 -14.67 -4.12
CA ALA A 8 -5.29 -15.58 -4.23
C ALA A 8 -4.28 -15.02 -5.22
N LYS A 9 -2.98 -15.06 -4.88
CA LYS A 9 -1.87 -14.79 -5.82
C LYS A 9 -1.18 -16.10 -6.20
N SER A 10 -1.03 -16.36 -7.50
CA SER A 10 -0.37 -17.58 -8.01
C SER A 10 1.13 -17.38 -8.24
N SER A 11 1.54 -16.14 -8.52
CA SER A 11 2.93 -15.76 -8.73
C SER A 11 3.13 -14.27 -8.47
N ARG A 12 4.39 -13.83 -8.37
CA ARG A 12 4.72 -12.41 -8.23
C ARG A 12 4.28 -11.58 -9.44
N GLN A 13 4.43 -12.13 -10.64
CA GLN A 13 3.99 -11.46 -11.87
C GLN A 13 2.47 -11.27 -11.89
N ASN A 14 1.72 -12.30 -11.47
CA ASN A 14 0.27 -12.22 -11.34
C ASN A 14 -0.16 -11.18 -10.30
N LEU A 15 0.51 -11.14 -9.14
CA LEU A 15 0.29 -10.12 -8.12
C LEU A 15 0.50 -8.71 -8.68
N TYR A 16 1.62 -8.47 -9.36
CA TYR A 16 1.96 -7.14 -9.88
C TYR A 16 0.98 -6.68 -10.96
N SER A 17 0.64 -7.56 -11.90
CA SER A 17 -0.38 -7.28 -12.91
C SER A 17 -1.72 -6.94 -12.27
N ARG A 18 -2.11 -7.68 -11.23
CA ARG A 18 -3.39 -7.44 -10.56
C ARG A 18 -3.42 -6.12 -9.81
N ILE A 19 -2.32 -5.76 -9.13
CA ILE A 19 -2.19 -4.46 -8.47
C ILE A 19 -2.24 -3.34 -9.51
N GLN A 20 -1.61 -3.51 -10.67
CA GLN A 20 -1.67 -2.53 -11.76
C GLN A 20 -3.11 -2.29 -12.23
N ASP A 21 -3.89 -3.35 -12.46
CA ASP A 21 -5.30 -3.25 -12.86
C ASP A 21 -6.14 -2.52 -11.81
N ILE A 22 -5.92 -2.82 -10.52
CA ILE A 22 -6.61 -2.16 -9.41
C ILE A 22 -6.29 -0.66 -9.37
N LEU A 23 -5.01 -0.31 -9.51
CA LEU A 23 -4.55 1.07 -9.47
C LEU A 23 -4.95 1.88 -10.70
N ALA A 24 -5.06 1.26 -11.88
CA ALA A 24 -5.58 1.91 -13.08
C ALA A 24 -7.04 2.37 -12.91
N GLY A 25 -7.81 1.67 -12.06
CA GLY A 25 -9.17 2.06 -11.69
C GLY A 25 -9.27 3.06 -10.53
N LEU A 26 -8.15 3.48 -9.94
CA LEU A 26 -8.14 4.40 -8.80
C LEU A 26 -8.36 5.84 -9.28
N THR A 27 -9.59 6.33 -9.16
CA THR A 27 -10.00 7.67 -9.62
C THR A 27 -9.86 8.76 -8.56
N ALA A 28 -9.82 8.41 -7.28
CA ALA A 28 -9.72 9.36 -6.17
C ALA A 28 -9.13 8.71 -4.90
N GLY A 29 -8.67 9.56 -3.98
CA GLY A 29 -8.10 9.16 -2.70
C GLY A 29 -6.63 8.73 -2.76
N ARG A 30 -6.11 8.29 -1.61
CA ARG A 30 -4.76 7.74 -1.45
C ARG A 30 -4.82 6.22 -1.28
N CYS A 31 -3.73 5.56 -1.64
CA CYS A 31 -3.55 4.12 -1.49
C CYS A 31 -2.29 3.81 -0.67
N ILE A 32 -2.38 2.79 0.18
CA ILE A 32 -1.23 2.20 0.87
C ILE A 32 -1.10 0.75 0.42
N ILE A 33 0.11 0.35 0.03
CA ILE A 33 0.45 -1.02 -0.36
C ILE A 33 1.47 -1.57 0.63
N TYR A 34 1.05 -2.52 1.45
CA TYR A 34 1.90 -3.21 2.42
C TYR A 34 2.59 -4.40 1.79
N CYS A 35 3.92 -4.42 1.88
CA CYS A 35 4.79 -5.52 1.43
C CYS A 35 5.50 -6.18 2.62
N SER A 36 6.02 -7.37 2.40
CA SER A 36 6.72 -8.15 3.43
C SER A 36 8.08 -7.60 3.84
N GLY A 37 8.74 -6.79 3.00
CA GLY A 37 10.06 -6.23 3.31
C GLY A 37 10.53 -5.17 2.28
N PRO A 38 11.67 -4.50 2.57
CA PRO A 38 12.23 -3.43 1.74
C PRO A 38 12.46 -3.83 0.27
N ASN A 39 13.06 -4.99 0.03
CA ASN A 39 13.30 -5.50 -1.33
C ASN A 39 11.98 -5.65 -2.12
N SER A 40 10.94 -6.21 -1.50
CA SER A 40 9.64 -6.36 -2.15
C SER A 40 8.95 -5.01 -2.41
N CYS A 41 9.15 -4.01 -1.54
CA CYS A 41 8.69 -2.65 -1.79
C CYS A 41 9.36 -2.07 -3.04
N GLN A 42 10.70 -2.20 -3.14
CA GLN A 42 11.46 -1.66 -4.27
C GLN A 42 11.08 -2.34 -5.58
N GLU A 43 11.02 -3.67 -5.61
CA GLU A 43 10.61 -4.43 -6.81
C GLU A 43 9.20 -4.02 -7.29
N LEU A 44 8.26 -3.85 -6.36
CA LEU A 44 6.91 -3.42 -6.69
C LEU A 44 6.90 -1.96 -7.17
N PHE A 45 7.65 -1.06 -6.53
CA PHE A 45 7.76 0.33 -6.95
C PHE A 45 8.29 0.45 -8.38
N ASP A 46 9.38 -0.25 -8.71
CA ASP A 46 9.98 -0.20 -10.03
C ASP A 46 9.01 -0.71 -11.10
N SER A 47 8.29 -1.80 -10.80
CA SER A 47 7.25 -2.35 -11.67
C SER A 47 6.09 -1.37 -11.88
N LEU A 48 5.56 -0.77 -10.81
CA LEU A 48 4.41 0.13 -10.90
C LEU A 48 4.79 1.46 -11.56
N HIS A 49 5.92 2.05 -11.19
CA HIS A 49 6.39 3.31 -11.73
C HIS A 49 6.64 3.22 -13.25
N LYS A 50 7.19 2.09 -13.71
CA LYS A 50 7.39 1.83 -15.14
C LYS A 50 6.08 1.72 -15.92
N ASN A 51 5.07 1.06 -15.35
CA ASN A 51 3.83 0.73 -16.07
C ASN A 51 2.71 1.77 -15.88
N LEU A 52 2.76 2.58 -14.82
CA LEU A 52 1.76 3.59 -14.47
C LEU A 52 2.43 4.96 -14.21
N PRO A 53 3.19 5.52 -15.16
CA PRO A 53 4.00 6.73 -14.93
C PRO A 53 3.19 8.00 -14.61
N ALA A 54 1.88 7.99 -14.87
CA ALA A 54 0.98 9.09 -14.51
C ALA A 54 0.59 9.13 -13.02
N LEU A 55 0.83 8.05 -12.27
CA LEU A 55 0.52 7.96 -10.85
C LEU A 55 1.73 8.35 -10.00
N SER A 56 1.47 8.96 -8.83
CA SER A 56 2.53 9.36 -7.91
C SER A 56 2.76 8.31 -6.82
N PHE A 57 3.95 7.70 -6.87
CA PHE A 57 4.36 6.64 -5.97
C PHE A 57 5.39 7.13 -4.94
N GLY A 58 5.38 6.52 -3.77
CA GLY A 58 6.39 6.69 -2.73
C GLY A 58 6.82 5.36 -2.15
N LEU A 59 8.02 5.33 -1.58
CA LEU A 59 8.54 4.22 -0.79
C LEU A 59 8.63 4.62 0.68
N TYR A 60 8.30 3.69 1.58
CA TYR A 60 8.55 3.85 3.00
C TYR A 60 8.89 2.54 3.70
N HIS A 61 10.14 2.38 4.10
CA HIS A 61 10.61 1.22 4.86
C HIS A 61 11.80 1.59 5.76
N GLY A 62 12.18 0.67 6.65
CA GLY A 62 13.22 0.90 7.66
C GLY A 62 14.62 1.15 7.10
N GLU A 63 14.93 0.67 5.90
CA GLU A 63 16.23 0.85 5.23
C GLU A 63 16.40 2.21 4.55
N LEU A 64 15.33 3.01 4.41
CA LEU A 64 15.46 4.39 3.93
C LEU A 64 16.16 5.24 4.98
N ASP A 65 17.02 6.16 4.53
CA ASP A 65 17.67 7.10 5.43
C ASP A 65 16.65 8.07 6.07
N GLY A 66 17.11 8.83 7.07
CA GLY A 66 16.26 9.77 7.80
C GLY A 66 15.63 10.85 6.91
N GLU A 67 16.37 11.36 5.93
CA GLU A 67 15.92 12.44 5.05
C GLU A 67 14.94 11.93 4.00
N GLN A 68 15.21 10.76 3.40
CA GLN A 68 14.31 10.06 2.49
C GLN A 68 12.94 9.81 3.16
N ARG A 69 12.94 9.29 4.39
CA ARG A 69 11.68 9.08 5.14
C ARG A 69 10.95 10.38 5.43
N LYS A 70 11.66 11.45 5.79
CA LYS A 70 11.05 12.78 6.01
C LYS A 70 10.42 13.32 4.73
N ILE A 71 11.10 13.21 3.60
CA ILE A 71 10.61 13.67 2.29
C ILE A 71 9.39 12.86 1.87
N ALA A 72 9.45 11.53 1.94
CA ALA A 72 8.32 10.65 1.62
C ALA A 72 7.10 10.96 2.50
N MET A 73 7.31 11.15 3.81
CA MET A 73 6.25 11.51 4.75
C MET A 73 5.66 12.90 4.47
N LYS A 74 6.50 13.89 4.16
CA LYS A 74 6.04 15.23 3.79
C LYS A 74 5.17 15.16 2.53
N ASN A 75 5.65 14.49 1.49
CA ASN A 75 4.96 14.34 0.21
C ASN A 75 3.66 13.54 0.33
N TRP A 76 3.63 12.55 1.22
CA TRP A 76 2.40 11.84 1.58
C TRP A 76 1.38 12.78 2.21
N LYS A 77 1.79 13.51 3.27
CA LYS A 77 0.91 14.46 3.99
C LYS A 77 0.37 15.55 3.09
N THR A 78 1.20 16.12 2.21
CA THR A 78 0.77 17.16 1.25
C THR A 78 -0.01 16.61 0.07
N GLY A 79 -0.04 15.28 -0.14
CA GLY A 79 -0.78 14.64 -1.22
C GLY A 79 -0.08 14.63 -2.57
N VAL A 80 1.21 15.00 -2.58
CA VAL A 80 2.08 14.82 -3.74
C VAL A 80 2.20 13.34 -4.08
N ILE A 81 2.40 12.48 -3.07
CA ILE A 81 2.34 11.02 -3.22
C ILE A 81 0.90 10.57 -2.96
N LYS A 82 0.32 9.85 -3.92
CA LYS A 82 -1.01 9.25 -3.80
C LYS A 82 -0.93 7.77 -3.45
N ILE A 83 0.14 7.08 -3.83
CA ILE A 83 0.30 5.65 -3.59
C ILE A 83 1.59 5.44 -2.80
N MET A 84 1.47 5.00 -1.54
CA MET A 84 2.62 4.65 -0.73
C MET A 84 2.84 3.14 -0.74
N ILE A 85 4.03 2.71 -1.11
CA ILE A 85 4.48 1.32 -1.01
C ILE A 85 5.37 1.20 0.21
N ALA A 86 4.98 0.38 1.17
CA ALA A 86 5.63 0.36 2.46
C ALA A 86 5.65 -1.01 3.13
N THR A 87 6.50 -1.13 4.15
CA THR A 87 6.40 -2.22 5.12
C THR A 87 5.51 -1.79 6.29
N ASN A 88 5.28 -2.69 7.25
CA ASN A 88 4.60 -2.39 8.51
C ASN A 88 5.23 -1.20 9.28
N SER A 89 6.46 -0.80 8.97
CA SER A 89 7.14 0.37 9.55
C SER A 89 6.48 1.71 9.20
N PHE A 90 5.54 1.75 8.25
CA PHE A 90 4.67 2.93 8.02
C PHE A 90 3.68 3.14 9.19
N GLY A 91 3.82 2.39 10.28
CA GLY A 91 2.83 2.14 11.33
C GLY A 91 2.37 3.30 12.22
N MET A 92 3.14 4.35 12.45
CA MET A 92 2.82 5.32 13.53
C MET A 92 2.78 6.77 13.02
N GLY A 93 1.64 7.44 13.16
CA GLY A 93 1.49 8.90 12.89
C GLY A 93 1.02 9.29 11.48
N ILE A 94 0.41 8.36 10.75
CA ILE A 94 0.03 8.51 9.34
C ILE A 94 -1.50 8.58 9.22
N ASN A 95 -2.09 9.60 9.83
CA ASN A 95 -3.49 9.93 9.55
C ASN A 95 -3.52 10.77 8.27
N ALA A 96 -3.77 10.10 7.13
CA ALA A 96 -4.21 10.76 5.92
C ALA A 96 -5.72 10.52 5.79
N PRO A 97 -6.56 11.58 5.86
CA PRO A 97 -8.02 11.40 5.97
C PRO A 97 -8.66 10.74 4.75
N ASP A 98 -8.02 10.85 3.58
CA ASP A 98 -8.49 10.42 2.26
C ASP A 98 -7.90 9.07 1.79
N VAL A 99 -7.40 8.23 2.71
CA VAL A 99 -6.96 6.86 2.34
C VAL A 99 -8.19 6.04 1.98
N TYR A 100 -8.29 5.73 0.68
CA TYR A 100 -9.41 5.01 0.10
C TYR A 100 -9.13 3.51 -0.03
N LEU A 101 -7.88 3.14 -0.32
CA LEU A 101 -7.51 1.78 -0.67
C LEU A 101 -6.29 1.30 0.10
N ILE A 102 -6.41 0.14 0.74
CA ILE A 102 -5.28 -0.58 1.34
C ILE A 102 -5.09 -1.89 0.59
N ILE A 103 -3.87 -2.17 0.18
CA ILE A 103 -3.50 -3.44 -0.44
C ILE A 103 -2.45 -4.12 0.42
N HIS A 104 -2.68 -5.36 0.80
CA HIS A 104 -1.69 -6.22 1.42
C HIS A 104 -1.15 -7.17 0.36
N ALA A 105 0.05 -6.90 -0.15
CA ALA A 105 0.73 -7.74 -1.15
C ALA A 105 1.17 -9.10 -0.59
N THR A 106 1.24 -9.19 0.75
CA THR A 106 1.50 -10.39 1.54
C THR A 106 0.60 -10.39 2.76
N ILE A 107 0.25 -11.57 3.28
CA ILE A 107 -0.53 -11.69 4.51
C ILE A 107 0.20 -10.94 5.64
N PRO A 108 -0.49 -10.08 6.41
CA PRO A 108 0.11 -9.40 7.55
C PRO A 108 0.60 -10.39 8.61
N LEU A 109 1.66 -10.00 9.32
CA LEU A 109 2.30 -10.83 10.35
C LEU A 109 1.37 -11.18 11.53
N SER A 110 0.28 -10.43 11.72
CA SER A 110 -0.72 -10.70 12.74
C SER A 110 -2.08 -10.10 12.36
N MET A 111 -3.15 -10.65 12.94
CA MET A 111 -4.49 -10.06 12.82
C MET A 111 -4.54 -8.65 13.41
N THR A 112 -3.78 -8.37 14.46
CA THR A 112 -3.68 -7.03 15.05
C THR A 112 -3.08 -6.02 14.07
N ASN A 113 -2.02 -6.40 13.35
CA ASN A 113 -1.43 -5.55 12.31
C ASN A 113 -2.45 -5.30 11.20
N LEU A 114 -3.12 -6.35 10.73
CA LEU A 114 -4.15 -6.24 9.71
C LEU A 114 -5.23 -5.22 10.10
N ILE A 115 -5.76 -5.32 11.33
CA ILE A 115 -6.80 -4.41 11.84
C ILE A 115 -6.27 -2.97 11.91
N GLN A 116 -5.10 -2.75 12.52
CA GLN A 116 -4.50 -1.41 12.63
C GLN A 116 -4.14 -0.78 11.28
N GLU A 117 -3.82 -1.61 10.29
CA GLU A 117 -3.54 -1.15 8.93
C GLU A 117 -4.84 -0.77 8.24
N ILE A 118 -5.86 -1.65 8.27
CA ILE A 118 -7.18 -1.41 7.66
C ILE A 118 -7.86 -0.16 8.22
N GLU A 119 -7.79 0.07 9.53
CA GLU A 119 -8.41 1.22 10.21
C GLU A 119 -7.87 2.59 9.75
N ARG A 120 -6.78 2.62 8.97
CA ARG A 120 -6.26 3.85 8.36
C ARG A 120 -7.11 4.35 7.20
N ALA A 121 -7.92 3.50 6.61
CA ALA A 121 -8.77 3.88 5.49
C ALA A 121 -10.14 4.35 5.97
N GLY A 122 -10.73 5.30 5.26
CA GLY A 122 -12.07 5.81 5.57
C GLY A 122 -12.16 6.69 6.81
N CYS A 123 -11.05 7.34 7.22
CA CYS A 123 -11.05 8.33 8.31
C CYS A 123 -11.97 9.53 8.03
N ASP A 124 -12.25 9.84 6.77
CA ASP A 124 -13.17 10.90 6.33
C ASP A 124 -14.64 10.43 6.20
N GLY A 125 -14.94 9.18 6.56
CA GLY A 125 -16.28 8.60 6.43
C GLY A 125 -16.62 8.12 5.01
N THR A 126 -15.69 8.19 4.06
CA THR A 126 -15.88 7.62 2.72
C THR A 126 -15.80 6.09 2.76
N ARG A 127 -16.42 5.43 1.77
CA ARG A 127 -16.26 3.99 1.59
C ARG A 127 -14.80 3.71 1.26
N SER A 128 -14.16 2.86 2.05
CA SER A 128 -12.80 2.40 1.78
C SER A 128 -12.77 0.91 1.46
N LYS A 129 -11.68 0.47 0.84
CA LYS A 129 -11.45 -0.91 0.43
C LYS A 129 -10.14 -1.42 1.00
N SER A 130 -10.14 -2.66 1.44
CA SER A 130 -8.93 -3.42 1.76
C SER A 130 -8.88 -4.68 0.92
N ILE A 131 -7.76 -4.92 0.23
CA ILE A 131 -7.53 -6.09 -0.60
C ILE A 131 -6.32 -6.85 -0.05
N ILE A 132 -6.51 -8.10 0.31
CA ILE A 132 -5.47 -8.95 0.90
C ILE A 132 -5.11 -10.04 -0.09
N PHE A 133 -3.85 -10.05 -0.53
CA PHE A 133 -3.31 -11.10 -1.38
C PHE A 133 -2.67 -12.21 -0.55
N TYR A 134 -3.01 -13.46 -0.85
CA TYR A 134 -2.49 -14.63 -0.15
C TYR A 134 -2.04 -15.74 -1.11
N SER A 135 -1.04 -16.50 -0.70
CA SER A 135 -0.58 -17.72 -1.37
C SER A 135 -0.23 -18.78 -0.33
N LYS A 136 -0.12 -20.04 -0.76
CA LYS A 136 0.29 -21.15 0.12
C LYS A 136 1.66 -20.96 0.76
N ASN A 137 2.54 -20.16 0.15
CA ASN A 137 3.88 -19.89 0.67
C ASN A 137 3.90 -18.80 1.76
N ASP A 138 2.77 -18.12 1.98
CA ASP A 138 2.63 -17.10 3.03
C ASP A 138 2.12 -17.70 4.36
N VAL A 139 1.84 -19.02 4.41
CA VAL A 139 1.34 -19.77 5.58
C VAL A 139 2.36 -20.81 6.02
#